data_AF-A0A972FBF2-F1
#
_entry.id   AF-A0A972FBF2-F1
#
_cell.length_a   1.000
_cell.length_b   1.000
_cell.length_c   1.000
_cell.angle_alpha   90.00
_cell.angle_beta   90.00
_cell.angle_gamma   90.00
#
_symmetry.space_group_name_H-M   'P 1'
#
loop_
_entity.id
_entity.type
_entity.pdbx_description
1 polymer ?
#
loop_
_entity_poly.entity_id
_entity_poly.type
_entity_poly.pdbx_seq_one_letter_code
_entity_poly.pdbx_strand_id
1 'polypeptide(L)'
;MAMTMSERLLHRALGYLRLCGLDIDAVVERRVLGVVSRVIAEEAVHGKPIDETAAYTRLMTQLDDAFTPPEPLLPPVTPTMVRGSIGYAP
;
A
#
# COMPACT_ATOMS: atom_id res chain seq x y z
N MET A 1 -17.91 -6.41 -21.08
CA MET A 1 -16.56 -6.92 -21.38
C MET A 1 -15.95 -7.40 -20.08
N ALA A 2 -15.38 -8.60 -20.05
CA ALA A 2 -14.70 -9.09 -18.85
C ALA A 2 -13.39 -8.31 -18.67
N MET A 3 -13.17 -7.78 -17.47
CA MET A 3 -11.97 -7.02 -17.13
C MET A 3 -10.74 -7.93 -17.27
N THR A 4 -9.70 -7.46 -17.96
CA THR A 4 -8.49 -8.27 -18.15
C THR A 4 -7.75 -8.48 -16.82
N MET A 5 -6.93 -9.52 -16.71
CA MET A 5 -6.15 -9.77 -15.49
C MET A 5 -5.27 -8.56 -15.13
N SER A 6 -4.67 -7.93 -16.14
CA SER A 6 -3.86 -6.72 -16.00
C SER A 6 -4.65 -5.55 -15.41
N GLU A 7 -5.89 -5.36 -15.88
CA GLU A 7 -6.80 -4.34 -15.35
C GLU A 7 -7.19 -4.64 -13.91
N ARG A 8 -7.43 -5.91 -13.55
CA ARG A 8 -7.74 -6.30 -12.16
C ARG A 8 -6.57 -6.02 -11.22
N LEU A 9 -5.35 -6.37 -11.63
CA LEU A 9 -4.12 -6.11 -10.86
C LEU A 9 -3.90 -4.61 -10.66
N LEU A 10 -4.03 -3.82 -11.73
CA LEU A 10 -3.88 -2.37 -11.68
C LEU A 10 -4.93 -1.72 -10.76
N HIS A 11 -6.21 -2.08 -10.94
CA HIS A 11 -7.28 -1.54 -10.11
C HIS A 11 -7.07 -1.85 -8.63
N ARG A 12 -6.59 -3.06 -8.32
CA ARG A 12 -6.32 -3.48 -6.94
C ARG A 12 -5.11 -2.76 -6.34
N ALA A 13 -4.03 -2.58 -7.10
CA ALA A 13 -2.86 -1.81 -6.67
C ALA A 13 -3.23 -0.36 -6.34
N LEU A 14 -3.96 0.31 -7.22
CA LEU A 14 -4.41 1.69 -7.00
C LEU A 14 -5.38 1.78 -5.81
N GLY A 15 -6.28 0.79 -5.67
CA GLY A 15 -7.18 0.68 -4.51
C GLY A 15 -6.42 0.53 -3.20
N TYR A 16 -5.36 -0.30 -3.16
CA TYR A 16 -4.51 -0.45 -1.99
C TYR A 16 -3.81 0.85 -1.61
N LEU A 17 -3.17 1.53 -2.57
CA LEU A 17 -2.47 2.78 -2.30
C LEU A 17 -3.42 3.88 -1.79
N ARG A 18 -4.65 3.95 -2.32
CA ARG A 18 -5.69 4.85 -1.79
C ARG A 18 -6.04 4.52 -0.35
N LEU A 19 -6.16 3.23 0.00
CA LEU A 19 -6.43 2.80 1.38
C LEU A 19 -5.25 3.11 2.32
N CYS A 20 -4.02 3.09 1.81
CA CYS A 20 -2.83 3.53 2.53
C CYS A 20 -2.74 5.05 2.72
N GLY A 21 -3.71 5.82 2.19
CA GLY A 21 -3.73 7.28 2.31
C GLY A 21 -2.74 7.99 1.38
N LEU A 22 -2.24 7.32 0.34
CA LEU A 22 -1.42 7.94 -0.69
C LEU A 22 -2.31 8.65 -1.71
N ASP A 23 -2.00 9.93 -1.97
CA ASP A 23 -2.60 10.65 -3.08
C ASP A 23 -2.14 10.04 -4.41
N ILE A 24 -3.11 9.63 -5.22
CA ILE A 24 -2.85 9.04 -6.54
C ILE A 24 -2.66 10.19 -7.52
N ASP A 25 -1.41 10.57 -7.75
CA ASP A 25 -1.01 11.48 -8.81
C ASP A 25 -0.56 10.71 -10.07
N ALA A 26 -0.31 11.44 -11.16
CA ALA A 26 0.13 10.83 -12.43
C ALA A 26 1.50 10.14 -12.32
N VAL A 27 2.31 10.47 -11.30
CA VAL A 27 3.63 9.86 -11.06
C VAL A 27 3.46 8.50 -10.39
N VAL A 28 2.61 8.42 -9.36
CA VAL A 28 2.19 7.20 -8.67
C VAL A 28 1.53 6.25 -9.66
N GLU A 29 0.59 6.72 -10.49
CA GLU A 29 -0.05 5.88 -11.51
C GLU A 29 0.96 5.26 -12.47
N ARG A 30 1.91 6.06 -13.01
CA ARG A 30 2.97 5.56 -13.90
C ARG A 30 3.87 4.55 -13.20
N ARG A 31 4.19 4.78 -11.92
CA ARG A 31 5.03 3.88 -11.12
C ARG A 31 4.32 2.56 -10.86
N VAL A 32 3.03 2.60 -10.51
CA VAL A 32 2.19 1.40 -10.34
C VAL A 32 2.07 0.61 -11.63
N LEU A 33 1.83 1.30 -12.75
CA LEU A 33 1.83 0.66 -14.09
C LEU A 33 3.16 -0.04 -14.37
N GLY A 34 4.28 0.59 -14.02
CA GLY A 34 5.61 -0.02 -14.11
C GLY A 34 5.73 -1.31 -13.29
N VAL A 35 5.30 -1.30 -12.02
CA VAL A 35 5.31 -2.49 -11.15
C VAL A 35 4.42 -3.60 -11.72
N VAL A 36 3.18 -3.29 -12.08
CA VAL A 36 2.24 -4.26 -12.67
C VAL A 36 2.82 -4.87 -13.95
N SER A 37 3.39 -4.04 -14.83
CA SER A 37 3.99 -4.51 -16.09
C SER A 37 5.16 -5.47 -15.86
N ARG A 38 5.99 -5.20 -14.85
CA ARG A 38 7.12 -6.06 -14.47
C ARG A 38 6.64 -7.40 -13.93
N VAL A 39 5.66 -7.41 -13.03
CA VAL A 39 5.07 -8.63 -12.48
C VAL A 39 4.47 -9.50 -13.59
N ILE A 40 3.74 -8.90 -14.53
CA ILE A 40 3.17 -9.63 -15.68
C ILE A 40 4.27 -10.21 -16.57
N ALA A 41 5.33 -9.43 -16.85
CA ALA A 41 6.45 -9.89 -17.65
C ALA A 41 7.17 -11.08 -16.99
N GLU A 42 7.40 -11.02 -15.67
CA GLU A 42 8.03 -12.10 -14.91
C GLU A 42 7.19 -13.38 -14.90
N GLU A 43 5.87 -13.27 -14.74
CA GLU A 43 4.96 -14.42 -14.79
C GLU A 43 4.85 -15.01 -16.21
N ALA A 44 4.87 -14.15 -17.24
CA ALA A 44 4.82 -14.58 -18.64
C ALA A 44 6.07 -15.37 -19.07
N VAL A 45 7.23 -15.08 -18.48
CA VAL A 45 8.51 -15.78 -18.77
C VAL A 45 8.47 -17.24 -18.33
N HIS A 46 7.57 -17.64 -17.42
CA HIS A 46 7.54 -18.99 -16.88
C HIS A 46 6.69 -20.00 -17.64
N GLY A 47 6.04 -19.64 -18.76
CA GLY A 47 5.33 -20.57 -19.64
C GLY A 47 4.22 -21.40 -18.96
N LYS A 48 3.86 -21.01 -17.73
CA LYS A 48 2.83 -21.63 -16.89
C LYS A 48 1.56 -20.77 -16.98
N PRO A 49 0.37 -21.36 -16.76
CA PRO A 49 -0.82 -20.56 -16.57
C PRO A 49 -0.55 -19.58 -15.43
N ILE A 50 -0.79 -18.29 -15.67
CA ILE A 50 -0.53 -17.24 -14.71
C ILE A 50 -1.41 -17.53 -13.48
N ASP A 51 -0.78 -17.88 -12.37
CA ASP A 51 -1.48 -18.05 -11.11
C ASP A 51 -1.78 -16.65 -10.58
N GLU A 52 -3.06 -16.27 -10.64
CA GLU A 52 -3.52 -14.97 -10.16
C GLU A 52 -3.09 -14.72 -8.73
N THR A 53 -3.14 -15.74 -7.87
CA THR A 53 -2.79 -15.63 -6.45
C THR A 53 -1.32 -15.28 -6.27
N ALA A 54 -0.44 -15.97 -7.00
CA ALA A 54 1.00 -15.72 -6.96
C ALA A 54 1.35 -14.33 -7.52
N ALA A 55 0.71 -13.94 -8.62
CA ALA A 55 0.86 -12.61 -9.21
C ALA A 55 0.42 -11.51 -8.23
N TYR A 56 -0.69 -11.71 -7.51
CA TYR A 56 -1.14 -10.80 -6.46
C TYR A 56 -0.14 -10.70 -5.31
N THR A 57 0.34 -11.83 -4.79
CA THR A 57 1.31 -11.82 -3.69
C THR A 57 2.57 -11.06 -4.07
N ARG A 58 3.13 -11.31 -5.27
CA ARG A 58 4.30 -10.58 -5.76
C ARG A 58 4.02 -9.10 -5.96
N LEU A 59 2.87 -8.75 -6.53
CA LEU A 59 2.45 -7.37 -6.72
C LEU A 59 2.43 -6.63 -5.37
N MET A 60 1.84 -7.21 -4.34
CA MET A 60 1.79 -6.59 -3.01
C MET A 60 3.19 -6.42 -2.41
N THR A 61 4.05 -7.43 -2.51
CA THR A 61 5.44 -7.33 -2.03
C THR A 61 6.22 -6.22 -2.74
N GLN A 62 6.07 -6.09 -4.06
CA GLN A 62 6.74 -5.03 -4.83
C GLN A 62 6.13 -3.64 -4.58
N LEU A 63 4.84 -3.55 -4.28
CA LEU A 63 4.19 -2.29 -3.92
C LEU A 63 4.66 -1.80 -2.55
N ASP A 64 4.77 -2.66 -1.55
CA ASP A 64 5.29 -2.29 -0.23
C ASP A 64 6.75 -1.82 -0.31
N ASP A 65 7.58 -2.46 -1.15
CA ASP A 65 8.96 -2.04 -1.39
C ASP A 65 9.04 -0.70 -2.17
N ALA A 66 8.15 -0.50 -3.15
CA ALA A 66 8.13 0.70 -3.97
C ALA A 66 7.51 1.93 -3.27
N PHE A 67 6.54 1.70 -2.39
CA PHE A 67 5.78 2.72 -1.69
C PHE A 67 5.94 2.51 -0.19
N THR A 68 7.06 2.98 0.36
CA THR A 68 7.23 3.07 1.81
C THR A 68 6.12 3.97 2.36
N PRO A 69 5.28 3.48 3.30
CA PRO A 69 4.28 4.32 3.91
C PRO A 69 4.95 5.51 4.60
N PRO A 70 4.36 6.71 4.58
CA PRO A 70 4.87 7.82 5.36
C PRO A 70 4.96 7.36 6.82
N GLU A 71 6.16 7.50 7.40
CA GLU A 71 6.44 7.15 8.78
C GLU A 71 5.32 7.74 9.66
N PRO A 72 4.63 6.93 10.48
CA PRO A 72 3.56 7.47 11.32
C PRO A 72 4.20 8.52 12.22
N LEU A 73 3.87 9.79 11.96
CA LEU A 73 4.25 10.91 12.81
C LEU A 73 3.77 10.55 14.21
N LEU A 74 4.70 10.10 15.06
CA LEU A 74 4.44 9.82 16.45
C LEU A 74 3.74 11.07 17.01
N PRO A 75 2.57 10.93 17.66
CA PRO A 75 1.93 12.08 18.27
C PRO A 75 2.97 12.71 19.23
N PRO A 76 3.16 14.05 19.20
CA PRO A 76 4.06 14.69 20.14
C PRO A 76 3.63 14.28 21.55
N VAL A 77 4.55 13.70 22.30
CA VAL A 77 4.35 13.21 23.67
C VAL A 77 3.69 14.31 24.49
N THR A 78 2.37 14.23 24.67
CA THR A 78 1.60 15.18 25.48
C THR A 78 1.97 15.05 26.97
N PRO A 79 1.85 16.15 27.73
CA PRO A 79 2.89 16.66 28.63
C PRO A 79 2.93 16.00 30.01
N THR A 80 3.99 16.30 30.77
CA THR A 80 4.23 15.92 32.15
C THR A 80 2.97 16.05 32.99
N MET A 81 2.42 14.92 33.46
CA MET A 81 1.37 14.89 34.48
C MET A 81 1.89 15.58 35.75
N VAL A 82 1.58 16.86 35.92
CA VAL A 82 1.68 17.50 37.23
C VAL A 82 0.52 16.96 38.05
N ARG A 83 0.84 16.10 39.01
CA ARG A 83 -0.10 15.43 39.91
C ARG A 83 -0.72 16.49 40.83
N GLY A 84 -1.78 17.14 40.36
CA GLY A 84 -2.67 17.94 41.18
C GLY A 84 -3.36 17.02 42.18
N SER A 85 -2.93 17.05 43.43
CA SER A 85 -3.59 16.36 44.54
C SER A 85 -5.02 16.86 44.67
N ILE A 86 -6.01 16.00 44.43
CA ILE A 86 -7.40 16.26 44.81
C ILE A 86 -7.45 16.19 46.33
N GLY A 87 -7.42 17.35 47.00
CA GLY A 87 -7.67 17.45 48.43
C GLY A 87 -9.16 17.35 48.69
N TYR A 88 -9.61 16.28 49.34
CA TYR A 88 -10.89 16.30 50.05
C TYR A 88 -10.65 17.07 51.34
N ALA A 89 -11.16 18.30 51.41
CA ALA A 89 -11.23 19.08 52.63
C ALA A 89 -12.25 18.41 53.61
N PRO A 90 -12.05 18.56 54.94
CA PRO A 90 -12.67 17.73 55.97
C PRO A 90 -14.20 17.90 56.09
#